data_AF-A0A151FBJ9-F1
#
_entry.id   AF-A0A151FBJ9-F1
#
_cell.length_a   1.000
_cell.length_b   1.000
_cell.length_c   1.000
_cell.angle_alpha   90.00
_cell.angle_beta   90.00
_cell.angle_gamma   90.00
#
_symmetry.space_group_name_H-M   'P 1'
#
loop_
_entity.id
_entity.type
_entity.pdbx_description
1 polymer ?
#
loop_
_entity_poly.entity_id
_entity_poly.type
_entity_poly.pdbx_seq_one_letter_code
_entity_poly.pdbx_strand_id
1 'polypeptide(L)'
;MSVVLRYIKIGALPWKSDTMSTTMSVRLDEKTIKQLEDMAVTINRPKSHLIREAIEQYVAEHVDYRIALDRLTNVHDETISSEEMGRLLADED
;
A
#
# COMPACT_ATOMS: atom_id res chain seq x y z
N MET A 1 41.15 11.10 5.94
CA MET A 1 39.86 10.96 6.65
C MET A 1 38.88 11.90 5.96
N SER A 2 38.30 11.49 4.83
CA SER A 2 37.13 10.59 4.69
C SER A 2 35.91 11.15 5.40
N VAL A 3 35.06 11.86 4.65
CA VAL A 3 33.76 11.41 4.04
C VAL A 3 32.65 11.64 5.08
N VAL A 4 31.71 12.57 4.88
CA VAL A 4 30.63 12.46 3.90
C VAL A 4 30.32 13.81 3.22
N LEU A 5 30.58 13.86 1.92
CA LEU A 5 30.07 14.87 1.00
C LEU A 5 28.56 14.66 0.77
N ARG A 6 27.82 15.76 0.79
CA ARG A 6 26.83 16.19 -0.22
C ARG A 6 26.00 15.09 -0.92
N TYR A 7 24.69 15.13 -0.68
CA TYR A 7 23.67 15.04 -1.73
C TYR A 7 22.59 16.08 -1.38
N ILE A 8 22.70 17.30 -1.91
CA ILE A 8 22.01 17.78 -3.11
C ILE A 8 20.49 17.98 -2.90
N LYS A 9 20.19 19.25 -2.64
CA LYS A 9 19.03 20.05 -3.03
C LYS A 9 18.30 19.55 -4.30
N ILE A 10 17.11 18.97 -4.15
CA ILE A 10 16.04 18.85 -5.17
C ILE A 10 14.74 18.90 -4.34
N GLY A 11 13.93 19.96 -4.32
CA GLY A 11 13.10 20.40 -5.44
C GLY A 11 11.78 19.63 -5.44
N ALA A 12 10.70 20.23 -4.91
CA ALA A 12 9.30 19.80 -4.92
C ALA A 12 8.86 18.69 -3.92
N LEU A 13 7.90 19.05 -3.05
CA LEU A 13 7.09 18.12 -2.25
C LEU A 13 6.11 17.39 -3.18
N PRO A 14 6.10 16.04 -3.28
CA PRO A 14 5.57 15.35 -4.46
C PRO A 14 4.18 14.70 -4.27
N TRP A 15 3.31 15.14 -3.37
CA TRP A 15 1.96 14.53 -3.28
C TRP A 15 0.91 15.26 -4.12
N LYS A 16 1.31 16.18 -5.00
CA LYS A 16 0.44 16.61 -6.09
C LYS A 16 0.46 15.51 -7.16
N SER A 17 -0.42 14.53 -6.99
CA SER A 17 -0.67 13.50 -7.98
C SER A 17 -1.31 14.16 -9.19
N ASP A 18 -0.49 14.61 -10.15
CA ASP A 18 -0.97 14.79 -11.51
C ASP A 18 -1.58 13.44 -11.93
N THR A 19 -2.80 13.46 -12.45
CA THR A 19 -3.56 12.31 -12.96
C THR A 19 -2.85 11.69 -14.17
N MET A 20 -1.71 11.05 -13.94
CA MET A 20 -0.86 10.43 -14.96
C MET A 20 -0.95 8.92 -14.81
N SER A 21 -1.61 8.27 -15.77
CA SER A 21 -1.58 6.81 -15.89
C SER A 21 -0.17 6.37 -16.25
N THR A 22 0.44 5.54 -15.41
CA THR A 22 1.75 4.94 -15.68
C THR A 22 1.57 3.52 -16.21
N THR A 23 2.29 3.17 -17.27
CA THR A 23 2.26 1.81 -17.85
C THR A 23 3.17 0.88 -17.04
N MET A 24 2.65 -0.28 -16.67
CA MET A 24 3.39 -1.35 -16.01
C MET A 24 3.25 -2.64 -16.83
N SER A 25 4.34 -3.40 -16.94
CA SER A 25 4.35 -4.73 -17.55
C SER A 25 4.56 -5.79 -16.47
N VAL A 26 3.66 -6.78 -16.40
CA VAL A 26 3.68 -7.86 -15.41
C VAL A 26 3.52 -9.19 -16.14
N ARG A 27 4.24 -10.22 -15.67
CA ARG A 27 4.09 -11.59 -16.16
C ARG A 27 3.07 -12.32 -15.29
N LEU A 28 2.06 -12.88 -15.93
CA LEU A 28 1.03 -13.71 -15.32
C LEU A 28 1.00 -15.05 -16.06
N ASP A 29 0.63 -16.11 -15.36
CA ASP A 29 0.42 -17.42 -15.98
C ASP A 29 -0.83 -17.42 -16.88
N GLU A 30 -0.86 -18.34 -17.83
CA GLU A 30 -1.93 -18.43 -18.83
C GLU A 30 -3.31 -18.67 -18.22
N LYS A 31 -3.37 -19.46 -17.13
CA LYS A 31 -4.62 -19.74 -16.43
C LYS A 31 -5.20 -18.47 -15.81
N THR A 32 -4.37 -17.65 -15.17
CA THR A 32 -4.78 -16.34 -14.62
C THR A 32 -5.27 -15.39 -15.71
N ILE A 33 -4.56 -15.32 -16.86
CA ILE A 33 -4.99 -14.48 -17.99
C ILE A 33 -6.37 -14.91 -18.50
N LYS A 34 -6.60 -16.21 -18.65
CA LYS A 34 -7.88 -16.75 -19.11
C LYS A 34 -9.02 -16.42 -18.14
N GLN A 35 -8.79 -16.57 -16.84
CA GLN A 35 -9.79 -16.22 -15.82
C GLN A 35 -10.14 -14.72 -15.85
N LEU A 36 -9.15 -13.85 -16.07
CA LEU A 36 -9.36 -12.41 -16.24
C LEU A 36 -10.17 -12.09 -17.50
N GLU A 37 -9.95 -12.83 -18.60
CA GLU A 37 -10.73 -12.69 -19.84
C GLU A 37 -12.20 -13.08 -19.64
N ASP A 38 -12.44 -14.25 -19.06
CA ASP A 38 -13.80 -14.74 -18.80
C ASP A 38 -14.58 -13.77 -17.88
N MET A 39 -13.90 -13.23 -16.87
CA MET A 39 -14.48 -12.26 -15.95
C MET A 39 -14.78 -10.92 -16.63
N ALA A 40 -13.83 -10.40 -17.43
CA ALA A 40 -13.99 -9.16 -18.19
C ALA A 40 -15.20 -9.19 -19.13
N VAL A 41 -15.42 -10.34 -19.80
CA VAL A 41 -16.60 -10.57 -20.64
C VAL A 41 -17.88 -10.56 -19.79
N THR A 42 -17.88 -11.27 -18.67
CA THR A 42 -19.06 -11.41 -17.79
C THR A 42 -19.55 -10.07 -17.25
N ILE A 43 -18.63 -9.19 -16.84
CA ILE A 43 -18.97 -7.89 -16.25
C ILE A 43 -19.02 -6.74 -17.27
N ASN A 44 -18.72 -7.02 -18.54
CA ASN A 44 -18.65 -6.04 -19.64
C ASN A 44 -17.70 -4.86 -19.32
N ARG A 45 -16.47 -5.18 -18.91
CA ARG A 45 -15.39 -4.23 -18.62
C ARG A 45 -14.05 -4.74 -19.15
N PRO A 46 -13.12 -3.85 -19.52
CA PRO A 46 -11.81 -4.28 -20.00
C PRO A 46 -10.96 -4.90 -18.88
N LYS A 47 -10.09 -5.86 -19.22
CA LYS A 47 -9.17 -6.51 -18.28
C LYS A 47 -8.32 -5.53 -17.46
N SER A 48 -7.91 -4.43 -18.08
CA SER A 48 -7.14 -3.37 -17.41
C SER A 48 -7.92 -2.69 -16.28
N HIS A 49 -9.25 -2.63 -16.37
CA HIS A 49 -10.10 -2.13 -15.30
C HIS A 49 -10.06 -3.08 -14.10
N LEU A 50 -10.25 -4.38 -14.35
CA LEU A 50 -10.20 -5.42 -13.32
C LEU A 50 -8.85 -5.45 -12.61
N ILE A 51 -7.75 -5.43 -13.37
CA ILE A 51 -6.39 -5.45 -12.82
C ILE A 51 -6.14 -4.23 -11.96
N ARG A 52 -6.53 -3.03 -12.43
CA ARG A 52 -6.38 -1.80 -11.66
C ARG A 52 -7.16 -1.87 -10.34
N GLU A 53 -8.44 -2.22 -10.42
CA GLU A 53 -9.33 -2.29 -9.26
C GLU A 53 -8.85 -3.31 -8.23
N ALA A 54 -8.41 -4.49 -8.68
CA ALA A 54 -7.86 -5.52 -7.80
C ALA A 54 -6.58 -5.04 -7.08
N ILE A 55 -5.69 -4.32 -7.78
CA ILE A 55 -4.48 -3.75 -7.17
C ILE A 55 -4.85 -2.65 -6.17
N GLU A 56 -5.78 -1.76 -6.52
CA GLU A 56 -6.24 -0.67 -5.64
C GLU A 56 -6.84 -1.24 -4.34
N GLN A 57 -7.73 -2.22 -4.46
CA GLN A 57 -8.33 -2.91 -3.31
C GLN A 57 -7.28 -3.63 -2.48
N TYR A 58 -6.40 -4.40 -3.13
CA TYR A 58 -5.33 -5.10 -2.44
C TYR A 58 -4.46 -4.13 -1.65
N VAL A 59 -3.98 -3.05 -2.27
CA VAL A 59 -3.13 -2.07 -1.59
C VAL A 59 -3.87 -1.39 -0.44
N ALA A 60 -5.12 -0.97 -0.64
CA ALA A 60 -5.92 -0.33 0.40
C ALA A 60 -6.06 -1.22 1.64
N GLU A 61 -6.32 -2.52 1.45
CA GLU A 61 -6.50 -3.47 2.55
C GLU A 61 -5.17 -3.93 3.17
N HIS A 62 -4.11 -4.06 2.37
CA HIS A 62 -2.86 -4.66 2.84
C HIS A 62 -1.92 -3.68 3.54
N VAL A 63 -2.06 -2.37 3.32
CA VAL A 63 -1.17 -1.37 3.94
C VAL A 63 -1.37 -1.37 5.45
N ASP A 64 -2.60 -1.24 5.92
CA ASP A 64 -2.90 -1.21 7.35
C ASP A 64 -2.56 -2.54 8.03
N TYR A 65 -2.86 -3.66 7.36
CA TYR A 65 -2.51 -4.99 7.84
C TYR A 65 -1.00 -5.17 8.02
N ARG A 66 -0.19 -4.76 7.04
CA ARG A 66 1.26 -4.86 7.15
C ARG A 66 1.83 -3.97 8.25
N ILE A 67 1.30 -2.76 8.43
CA ILE A 67 1.70 -1.86 9.51
C ILE A 67 1.40 -2.50 10.87
N ALA A 68 0.23 -3.11 11.03
CA ALA A 68 -0.14 -3.81 12.27
C ALA A 68 0.79 -4.99 12.56
N LEU A 69 1.14 -5.78 11.54
CA LEU A 69 2.04 -6.92 11.69
C LEU A 69 3.48 -6.48 12.03
N ASP A 70 3.94 -5.39 11.43
CA ASP A 70 5.25 -4.81 11.69
C ASP A 70 5.35 -4.34 13.15
N ARG A 71 4.33 -3.62 13.65
CA ARG A 71 4.20 -3.24 15.07
C ARG A 71 4.18 -4.45 15.99
N LEU A 72 3.38 -5.47 15.67
CA LEU A 72 3.29 -6.69 16.48
C LEU A 72 4.65 -7.41 16.62
N THR A 73 5.47 -7.38 15.58
CA THR A 73 6.76 -8.08 15.55
C THR A 73 7.91 -7.20 16.06
N ASN A 74 7.68 -5.90 16.21
CA ASN A 74 8.68 -4.95 16.66
C ASN A 74 8.92 -5.08 18.18
N VAL A 75 10.07 -5.64 18.55
CA VAL A 75 10.49 -5.85 19.95
C VAL A 75 10.77 -4.53 20.68
N HIS A 76 10.96 -3.44 19.95
CA HIS A 76 11.16 -2.10 20.50
C HIS A 76 9.87 -1.29 20.63
N ASP A 77 8.72 -1.85 20.24
CA ASP A 77 7.44 -1.16 20.41
C ASP A 77 7.00 -1.22 21.88
N GLU A 78 6.66 -0.07 22.44
CA GLU A 78 6.21 0.01 23.84
C GLU A 78 4.85 -0.68 23.97
N THR A 79 4.78 -1.68 24.87
CA THR A 79 3.54 -2.39 25.17
C THR A 79 2.89 -1.77 26.39
N ILE A 80 1.67 -1.27 26.25
CA ILE A 80 0.89 -0.70 27.35
C ILE A 80 -0.10 -1.73 27.89
N SER A 81 -0.48 -1.60 29.17
CA SER A 81 -1.51 -2.45 29.77
C SER A 81 -2.91 -2.05 29.31
N SER A 82 -3.89 -2.93 29.46
CA SER A 82 -5.29 -2.61 29.14
C SER A 82 -5.84 -1.46 30.00
N GLU A 83 -5.40 -1.32 31.24
CA GLU A 83 -5.77 -0.20 32.12
C GLU A 83 -5.14 1.13 31.64
N GLU A 84 -3.88 1.10 31.21
CA GLU A 84 -3.17 2.26 30.66
C GLU A 84 -3.85 2.74 29.36
N MET A 85 -4.16 1.80 28.47
CA MET A 85 -4.88 2.08 27.22
C MET A 85 -6.25 2.70 27.47
N GLY A 86 -7.00 2.19 28.45
CA GLY A 86 -8.30 2.74 28.82
C GLY A 86 -8.23 4.19 29.33
N ARG A 87 -7.15 4.54 30.06
CA ARG A 87 -6.91 5.93 30.48
C ARG A 87 -6.59 6.84 29.30
N LEU A 88 -5.65 6.43 28.44
CA LEU A 88 -5.23 7.25 27.29
C LEU A 88 -6.37 7.53 26.31
N LEU A 89 -7.24 6.55 26.06
CA LEU A 89 -8.38 6.73 25.15
C LEU A 89 -9.51 7.57 25.76
N ALA A 90 -9.65 7.60 27.08
CA ALA A 90 -10.66 8.39 27.77
C ALA A 90 -10.25 9.86 27.96
N ASP A 91 -8.95 10.16 27.90
CA ASP A 91 -8.39 11.51 28.02
C ASP A 91 -8.39 12.28 26.68
N GLU A 92 -8.74 11.63 25.56
CA GLU A 92 -8.79 12.23 24.20
C GLU A 92 -10.18 12.79 23.80
N ASP A 93 -11.21 12.65 24.65
CA ASP A 93 -12.55 13.25 24.52
C ASP A 93 -12.70 14.58 25.29
#